data_AF-A0A845FY69-F1
#
_entry.id   AF-A0A845FY69-F1
#
_cell.length_a   1.000
_cell.length_b   1.000
_cell.length_c   1.000
_cell.angle_alpha   90.00
_cell.angle_beta   90.00
_cell.angle_gamma   90.00
#
_symmetry.space_group_name_H-M   'P 1'
#
loop_
_entity.id
_entity.type
_entity.pdbx_description
1 polymer ?
#
loop_
_entity_poly.entity_id
_entity_poly.type
_entity_poly.pdbx_seq_one_letter_code
_entity_poly.pdbx_strand_id
1 'polypeptide(L)'
;MDTLKSASIAVEMDDASLLELARVAEAEGISQDEAIKNAIRFYLDHSEGYRAMLRDGTDAWNHYKRTGLHVTNDEIGDWIAELDAGNDDAESPACHV
;
A
#
# COMPACT_ATOMS: atom_id res chain seq x y z
N MET A 1 -14.99 20.71 11.42
CA MET A 1 -15.48 19.93 10.27
C MET A 1 -15.16 20.74 9.03
N ASP A 2 -13.99 20.49 8.45
CA ASP A 2 -13.64 21.13 7.18
C ASP A 2 -14.60 20.63 6.12
N THR A 3 -15.34 21.58 5.55
CA THR A 3 -16.23 21.30 4.43
C THR A 3 -15.33 21.03 3.23
N LEU A 4 -15.13 19.76 2.88
CA LEU A 4 -14.41 19.39 1.66
C LEU A 4 -15.17 19.99 0.48
N LYS A 5 -14.59 21.04 -0.10
CA LYS A 5 -15.12 21.72 -1.28
C LYS A 5 -14.97 20.75 -2.46
N SER A 6 -16.06 20.41 -3.14
CA SER A 6 -15.94 19.66 -4.39
C SER A 6 -15.23 20.53 -5.42
N ALA A 7 -14.20 19.97 -6.04
CA ALA A 7 -13.45 20.58 -7.12
C ALA A 7 -13.62 19.71 -8.37
N SER A 8 -13.82 20.35 -9.52
CA SER A 8 -13.76 19.69 -10.82
C SER A 8 -12.37 19.89 -11.40
N ILE A 9 -11.79 18.82 -11.93
CA ILE A 9 -10.50 18.85 -12.61
C ILE A 9 -10.69 18.30 -14.03
N ALA A 10 -10.03 18.91 -15.01
CA ALA A 10 -9.90 18.33 -16.34
C ALA A 10 -8.62 17.47 -16.35
N VAL A 11 -8.74 16.23 -16.80
CA VAL A 11 -7.62 15.29 -16.93
C VAL A 11 -7.58 14.82 -18.38
N GLU A 12 -6.44 14.98 -19.02
CA GLU A 12 -6.21 14.39 -20.35
C GLU A 12 -5.86 12.91 -20.20
N MET A 13 -6.50 12.08 -21.03
CA MET A 13 -6.31 10.64 -21.08
C MET A 13 -6.27 10.21 -22.54
N ASP A 14 -5.46 9.20 -22.86
CA ASP A 14 -5.47 8.64 -24.21
C ASP A 14 -6.77 7.85 -24.47
N ASP A 15 -7.13 7.74 -25.76
CA ASP A 15 -8.38 7.10 -26.19
C ASP A 15 -8.47 5.62 -25.75
N ALA A 16 -7.33 4.92 -25.68
CA ALA A 16 -7.33 3.52 -25.27
C ALA A 16 -7.66 3.38 -23.78
N SER A 17 -7.08 4.23 -22.94
CA SER A 17 -7.40 4.29 -21.50
C SER A 17 -8.85 4.68 -21.24
N LEU A 18 -9.39 5.65 -21.99
CA LEU A 18 -10.80 6.03 -21.87
C LEU A 18 -11.75 4.90 -22.27
N LEU A 19 -11.41 4.17 -23.34
CA LEU A 19 -12.21 3.03 -23.78
C LEU A 19 -12.20 1.89 -22.76
N GLU A 20 -11.05 1.60 -22.16
CA GLU A 20 -10.94 0.54 -21.15
C GLU A 20 -11.67 0.91 -19.86
N LEU A 21 -11.54 2.16 -19.40
CA LEU A 21 -12.31 2.67 -18.27
C LEU A 21 -13.82 2.52 -18.51
N ALA A 22 -14.30 2.82 -19.72
CA ALA A 22 -15.71 2.67 -20.06
C ALA A 22 -16.20 1.22 -19.93
N ARG A 23 -15.38 0.25 -20.37
CA ARG A 23 -15.69 -1.18 -20.25
C ARG A 23 -15.71 -1.66 -18.80
N VAL A 24 -14.74 -1.22 -18.00
CA VAL A 24 -14.69 -1.52 -16.56
C VAL A 24 -15.93 -0.96 -15.87
N ALA A 25 -16.27 0.31 -16.14
CA ALA A 25 -17.45 0.96 -15.57
C ALA A 25 -18.74 0.21 -15.95
N GLU A 26 -18.88 -0.23 -17.21
CA GLU A 26 -20.02 -1.01 -17.67
C GLU A 26 -20.09 -2.38 -16.97
N ALA A 27 -18.97 -3.10 -16.88
CA ALA A 27 -18.90 -4.39 -16.22
C ALA A 27 -19.23 -4.32 -14.72
N GLU A 28 -18.85 -3.22 -14.06
CA GLU A 28 -19.12 -2.96 -12.64
C GLU A 28 -20.49 -2.30 -12.40
N GLY A 29 -21.20 -1.86 -13.44
CA GLY A 29 -22.49 -1.18 -13.33
C GLY A 29 -22.40 0.22 -12.72
N ILE A 30 -21.27 0.91 -12.89
CA ILE A 30 -21.02 2.26 -12.36
C ILE A 30 -20.85 3.29 -13.49
N SER A 31 -20.90 4.59 -13.16
CA SER A 31 -20.60 5.64 -14.12
C SER A 31 -19.09 5.75 -14.35
N GLN A 32 -18.68 6.28 -15.50
CA GLN A 32 -17.26 6.56 -15.78
C GLN A 32 -16.65 7.56 -14.79
N ASP A 33 -17.43 8.55 -14.33
CA ASP A 33 -17.00 9.50 -13.29
C ASP A 33 -16.72 8.78 -11.95
N GLU A 34 -17.55 7.81 -11.56
CA GLU A 34 -17.30 7.01 -10.35
C GLU A 34 -16.10 6.07 -10.54
N ALA A 35 -15.92 5.50 -11.74
CA ALA A 35 -14.75 4.69 -12.07
C ALA A 35 -13.44 5.51 -11.97
N ILE A 36 -13.43 6.77 -12.44
CA ILE A 36 -12.27 7.67 -12.30
C ILE A 36 -11.99 7.96 -10.82
N LYS A 37 -13.02 8.26 -10.03
CA LYS A 37 -12.87 8.48 -8.58
C LYS A 37 -12.33 7.24 -7.87
N ASN A 38 -12.81 6.05 -8.24
CA ASN A 38 -12.29 4.77 -7.76
C ASN A 38 -10.81 4.63 -8.09
N ALA A 39 -10.42 4.88 -9.34
CA ALA A 39 -9.02 4.79 -9.77
C ALA A 39 -8.11 5.76 -9.00
N ILE A 40 -8.55 6.99 -8.76
CA ILE A 40 -7.80 7.98 -7.98
C ILE A 40 -7.64 7.52 -6.53
N ARG A 41 -8.72 7.07 -5.87
CA ARG A 41 -8.65 6.53 -4.50
C ARG A 41 -7.71 5.34 -4.42
N PHE A 42 -7.85 4.39 -5.34
CA PHE A 42 -6.99 3.22 -5.44
C PHE A 42 -5.52 3.61 -5.56
N TYR A 43 -5.20 4.56 -6.43
CA TYR A 43 -3.84 5.07 -6.60
C TYR A 43 -3.31 5.72 -5.31
N LEU A 44 -4.10 6.57 -4.65
CA LEU A 44 -3.68 7.24 -3.43
C LEU A 44 -3.42 6.24 -2.30
N ASP A 45 -4.37 5.34 -2.06
CA ASP A 45 -4.29 4.33 -1.00
C ASP A 45 -3.09 3.39 -1.19
N HIS A 46 -2.87 2.92 -2.43
CA HIS A 46 -1.72 2.07 -2.74
C HIS A 46 -0.42 2.87 -2.73
N SER A 47 -0.43 4.12 -3.16
CA SER A 47 0.79 4.93 -3.15
C SER A 47 1.30 5.15 -1.73
N GLU A 48 0.43 5.37 -0.74
CA GLU A 48 0.88 5.60 0.63
C GLU A 48 1.38 4.31 1.28
N GLY A 49 0.61 3.22 1.21
CA GLY A 49 1.01 1.94 1.80
C GLY A 49 2.25 1.32 1.14
N TYR A 50 2.28 1.30 -0.20
CA TYR A 50 3.41 0.75 -0.95
C TYR A 50 4.68 1.59 -0.75
N ARG A 51 4.58 2.92 -0.73
CA ARG A 51 5.75 3.78 -0.50
C ARG A 51 6.25 3.69 0.93
N ALA A 52 5.36 3.53 1.91
CA ALA A 52 5.76 3.27 3.29
C ALA A 52 6.53 1.96 3.39
N MET A 53 5.97 0.86 2.88
CA MET A 53 6.63 -0.45 2.85
C MET A 53 8.00 -0.42 2.16
N LEU A 54 8.10 0.23 1.00
CA LEU A 54 9.37 0.37 0.27
C LEU A 54 10.40 1.20 1.04
N ARG A 55 9.97 2.28 1.68
CA ARG A 55 10.83 3.12 2.52
C ARG A 55 11.35 2.31 3.70
N ASP A 56 10.47 1.62 4.40
CA ASP A 56 10.82 0.85 5.60
C ASP A 56 11.79 -0.29 5.25
N GLY A 57 11.59 -0.98 4.13
CA GLY A 57 12.54 -1.98 3.61
C GLY A 57 13.89 -1.38 3.23
N THR A 58 13.90 -0.19 2.61
CA THR A 58 15.13 0.54 2.27
C THR A 58 15.90 0.96 3.52
N ASP A 59 15.19 1.42 4.55
CA ASP A 59 15.77 1.84 5.81
C ASP A 59 16.34 0.67 6.60
N ALA A 60 15.62 -0.47 6.65
CA ALA A 60 16.10 -1.72 7.23
C ALA A 60 17.36 -2.23 6.53
N TRP A 61 17.37 -2.24 5.19
CA TRP A 61 18.56 -2.63 4.42
C TRP A 61 19.76 -1.72 4.69
N ASN A 62 19.54 -0.40 4.73
CA ASN A 62 20.59 0.55 5.03
C ASN A 62 21.07 0.44 6.48
N HIS A 63 20.20 0.11 7.43
CA HIS A 63 20.57 -0.18 8.81
C HIS A 63 21.49 -1.40 8.87
N TYR A 64 21.09 -2.54 8.32
CA TYR A 64 21.89 -3.75 8.26
C TYR A 64 23.28 -3.50 7.65
N LYS A 65 23.36 -2.81 6.51
CA LYS A 65 24.65 -2.48 5.89
C LYS A 65 25.59 -1.67 6.79
N ARG A 66 25.06 -0.84 7.70
CA ARG A 66 25.84 -0.02 8.62
C ARG A 66 26.22 -0.75 9.90
N THR A 67 25.33 -1.57 10.43
CA THR A 67 25.45 -2.14 11.79
C THR A 67 25.76 -3.64 11.79
N GLY A 68 25.47 -4.35 10.71
CA GLY A 68 25.46 -5.80 10.64
C GLY A 68 24.29 -6.46 11.39
N LEU A 69 23.45 -5.68 12.07
CA LEU A 69 22.35 -6.19 12.87
C LEU A 69 21.23 -6.72 11.98
N HIS A 70 20.82 -7.96 12.24
CA HIS A 70 19.79 -8.67 11.52
C HIS A 70 18.97 -9.53 12.50
N VAL A 71 17.83 -9.99 12.03
CA VAL A 71 17.08 -11.10 12.65
C VAL A 71 17.20 -12.29 11.72
N THR A 72 17.24 -13.48 12.28
CA THR A 72 17.30 -14.72 11.50
C THR A 72 15.92 -15.10 10.98
N ASN A 73 15.89 -15.96 9.96
CA ASN A 73 14.63 -16.46 9.41
C ASN A 73 13.84 -17.27 10.45
N ASP A 74 14.52 -17.98 11.34
CA ASP A 74 13.89 -18.81 12.37
C ASP A 74 13.21 -17.93 13.43
N GLU A 75 13.87 -16.87 13.90
CA GLU A 75 13.28 -15.92 14.86
C GLU A 75 12.04 -15.20 14.30
N ILE A 76 12.07 -14.85 13.01
CA ILE A 76 10.90 -14.30 12.33
C ILE A 76 9.79 -15.35 12.23
N GLY A 77 10.13 -16.60 11.90
CA GLY A 77 9.16 -17.70 11.85
C GLY A 77 8.47 -17.94 13.19
N ASP A 78 9.24 -17.97 14.28
CA ASP A 78 8.72 -18.13 15.63
C ASP A 78 7.79 -16.97 16.03
N TRP A 79 8.19 -15.73 15.71
CA TRP A 79 7.36 -14.55 15.98
C TRP A 79 6.05 -14.56 15.18
N ILE A 80 6.08 -14.93 13.90
CA ILE A 80 4.87 -15.06 13.09
C ILE A 80 3.95 -16.15 13.64
N ALA A 81 4.51 -17.27 14.09
CA ALA A 81 3.72 -18.35 14.69
C ALA A 81 2.99 -17.91 15.97
N GLU A 82 3.59 -17.05 16.80
CA GLU A 82 2.94 -16.46 17.96
C GLU A 82 1.76 -15.57 17.56
N LEU A 83 1.94 -14.70 16.56
CA LEU A 83 0.86 -13.87 16.03
C LEU A 83 -0.30 -14.71 15.47
N ASP A 84 0.02 -15.74 14.67
CA ASP A 84 -0.98 -16.66 14.09
C ASP A 84 -1.75 -17.45 15.16
N ALA A 85 -1.15 -17.67 16.34
CA ALA A 85 -1.80 -18.29 17.49
C ALA A 85 -2.75 -17.34 18.25
N GLY A 86 -2.88 -16.09 17.82
CA GLY A 86 -3.75 -15.07 18.42
C GLY A 86 -3.08 -14.26 19.52
N ASN A 87 -1.74 -14.27 19.60
CA ASN A 87 -0.97 -13.43 20.52
C ASN A 87 -0.67 -12.07 19.84
N ASP A 88 -1.68 -11.22 19.69
CA ASP A 88 -1.58 -9.92 18.98
C ASP A 88 -0.57 -8.94 19.60
N ASP A 89 -0.17 -9.17 20.87
CA ASP A 89 0.80 -8.34 21.61
C ASP A 89 2.24 -8.90 21.54
N ALA A 90 2.51 -9.93 20.73
CA ALA A 90 3.85 -10.51 20.61
C ALA A 90 4.86 -9.48 20.05
N GLU A 91 5.90 -9.17 20.83
CA GLU A 91 6.94 -8.23 20.42
C GLU A 91 7.82 -8.81 19.31
N SER A 92 8.16 -7.98 18.32
CA SER A 92 9.09 -8.37 17.24
C SER A 92 10.49 -8.65 17.79
N PRO A 93 11.21 -9.65 17.24
CA PRO A 93 12.58 -9.95 17.67
C PRO A 93 13.51 -8.76 17.42
N ALA A 94 14.41 -8.51 18.38
CA ALA A 94 15.41 -7.46 18.25
C ALA A 94 16.54 -7.89 17.30
N CYS A 95 16.99 -6.99 16.43
CA CYS A 95 18.11 -7.27 15.54
C CYS A 95 19.44 -7.44 16.32
N HIS A 96 20.23 -8.43 15.94
CA HIS A 96 21.52 -8.79 16.56
C HIS A 96 22.60 -9.11 15.51
N VAL A 97 23.86 -9.28 15.95
CA VAL A 97 24.98 -9.71 15.09
C VAL A 97 25.06 -11.23 14.94
#